data_AF-A0A1T4Q372-F1
#
_entry.id   AF-A0A1T4Q372-F1
#
_cell.length_a   1.000
_cell.length_b   1.000
_cell.length_c   1.000
_cell.angle_alpha   90.00
_cell.angle_beta   90.00
_cell.angle_gamma   90.00
#
_symmetry.space_group_name_H-M   'P 1'
#
loop_
_entity.id
_entity.type
_entity.pdbx_description
1 polymer ?
#
loop_
_entity_poly.entity_id
_entity_poly.type
_entity_poly.pdbx_seq_one_letter_code
_entity_poly.pdbx_strand_id
1 'polypeptide(L)'
;MKKRTVIAVSILVLVGIIGSWNLYRVLFPYDMIHVNGKTLHLGQVYSQHLLSTVVITGDGETLLTVTAPTSSIVKQVTAILSDEVNKVNNELSVGTKMQLSTAYFDTDITLHLSTKVTYNAQHYAAISVPLDIVTVNYSVNDELQFNDIIELVQRYKNKTQQTFNHSYNFIK
;
A
#
# COMPACT_ATOMS: atom_id res chain seq x y z
N MET A 1 0.19 -68.13 47.10
CA MET A 1 0.11 -66.71 46.69
C MET A 1 0.77 -66.57 45.32
N LYS A 2 0.01 -66.28 44.25
CA LYS A 2 0.52 -66.14 42.88
C LYS A 2 0.93 -64.68 42.62
N LYS A 3 2.20 -64.43 42.33
CA LYS A 3 2.72 -63.09 41.98
C LYS A 3 2.23 -62.73 40.56
N ARG A 4 1.54 -61.59 40.42
CA ARG A 4 1.11 -61.02 39.14
C ARG A 4 2.29 -60.30 38.49
N THR A 5 2.72 -60.75 37.31
CA THR A 5 3.69 -60.05 36.46
C THR A 5 2.95 -58.99 35.65
N VAL A 6 3.23 -57.72 35.93
CA VAL A 6 2.71 -56.58 35.17
C VAL A 6 3.59 -56.40 33.94
N ILE A 7 3.06 -56.71 32.75
CA ILE A 7 3.70 -56.35 31.48
C ILE A 7 3.27 -54.92 31.17
N ALA A 8 4.17 -53.97 31.41
CA ALA A 8 3.98 -52.59 31.02
C ALA A 8 4.06 -52.49 29.48
N VAL A 9 2.92 -52.27 28.84
CA VAL A 9 2.86 -51.94 27.41
C VAL A 9 3.26 -50.47 27.28
N SER A 10 4.50 -50.24 26.83
CA SER A 10 4.98 -48.92 26.46
C SER A 10 4.15 -48.42 25.28
N ILE A 11 3.23 -47.49 25.54
CA ILE A 11 2.60 -46.68 24.51
C ILE A 11 3.69 -45.75 23.98
N LEU A 12 4.28 -46.10 22.84
CA LEU A 12 5.05 -45.19 22.00
C LEU A 12 4.12 -44.04 21.60
N VAL A 13 4.18 -42.96 22.37
CA VAL A 13 3.52 -41.70 22.02
C VAL A 13 4.17 -41.21 20.74
N LEU A 14 3.38 -41.20 19.67
CA LEU A 14 3.62 -40.54 18.39
C LEU A 14 3.84 -39.04 18.61
N VAL A 15 5.04 -38.66 19.05
CA VAL A 15 5.51 -37.26 19.05
C VAL A 15 6.10 -36.97 17.66
N GLY A 16 5.25 -37.02 16.63
CA GLY A 16 5.69 -36.86 15.24
C GLY A 16 5.11 -35.64 14.51
N ILE A 17 4.03 -35.03 15.03
CA ILE A 17 3.22 -34.11 14.21
C ILE A 17 3.15 -32.69 14.78
N ILE A 18 3.42 -32.49 16.07
CA ILE A 18 3.32 -31.15 16.68
C ILE A 18 4.64 -30.37 16.56
N GLY A 19 5.79 -31.05 16.53
CA GLY A 19 7.11 -30.40 16.40
C GLY A 19 7.44 -29.93 14.99
N SER A 20 6.90 -30.59 13.96
CA SER A 20 7.21 -30.32 12.55
C SER A 20 6.62 -28.99 12.08
N TRP A 21 5.45 -28.58 12.54
CA TRP A 21 4.88 -27.27 12.19
C TRP A 21 5.68 -26.09 12.76
N ASN A 22 6.19 -26.23 13.98
CA ASN A 22 7.03 -25.21 14.61
C ASN A 22 8.46 -25.21 14.06
N LEU A 23 9.07 -26.37 13.78
CA LEU A 23 10.37 -26.41 13.10
C LEU A 23 10.31 -25.87 11.68
N TYR A 24 9.23 -26.11 10.93
CA TYR A 24 9.08 -25.61 9.56
C TYR A 24 8.97 -24.08 9.51
N ARG A 25 8.24 -23.47 10.45
CA ARG A 25 8.20 -22.00 10.62
C ARG A 25 9.52 -21.38 11.06
N VAL A 26 10.34 -22.13 11.80
CA VAL A 26 11.66 -21.67 12.30
C VAL A 26 12.75 -21.84 11.24
N LEU A 27 12.69 -22.89 10.42
CA LEU A 27 13.65 -23.16 9.34
C LEU A 27 13.32 -22.40 8.05
N PHE A 28 12.05 -22.06 7.84
CA PHE A 28 11.59 -21.30 6.69
C PHE A 28 10.61 -20.22 7.17
N PRO A 29 11.10 -19.00 7.47
CA PRO A 29 10.23 -17.87 7.69
C PRO A 29 9.58 -17.52 6.33
N TYR A 30 8.51 -18.21 5.97
CA TYR A 30 7.87 -17.99 4.68
C TYR A 30 7.18 -16.63 4.69
N ASP A 31 7.48 -15.85 3.67
CA ASP A 31 6.77 -14.64 3.31
C ASP A 31 5.31 -14.99 3.03
N MET A 32 4.45 -14.76 4.01
CA MET A 32 3.02 -15.04 3.95
C MET A 32 2.26 -13.74 3.83
N ILE A 33 1.31 -13.69 2.91
CA ILE A 33 0.40 -12.56 2.75
C ILE A 33 -1.05 -13.02 2.83
N HIS A 34 -1.92 -12.13 3.34
CA HIS A 34 -3.36 -12.38 3.42
C HIS A 34 -4.05 -11.61 2.30
N VAL A 35 -4.72 -12.32 1.40
CA VAL A 35 -5.43 -11.74 0.25
C VAL A 35 -6.81 -12.35 0.16
N ASN A 36 -7.86 -11.52 0.20
CA ASN A 36 -9.26 -11.94 0.05
C ASN A 36 -9.65 -13.11 0.99
N GLY A 37 -9.21 -13.05 2.25
CA GLY A 37 -9.49 -14.08 3.26
C GLY A 37 -8.68 -15.37 3.12
N LYS A 38 -7.69 -15.43 2.21
CA LYS A 38 -6.79 -16.57 2.04
C LYS A 38 -5.37 -16.19 2.43
N THR A 39 -4.69 -17.09 3.13
CA THR A 39 -3.25 -16.99 3.39
C THR A 39 -2.49 -17.60 2.22
N LEU A 40 -1.60 -16.83 1.62
CA LEU A 40 -0.77 -17.24 0.48
C LEU A 40 0.68 -17.31 0.94
N HIS A 41 1.33 -18.45 0.66
CA HIS A 41 2.74 -18.67 0.90
C HIS A 41 3.51 -18.30 -0.36
N LEU A 42 4.33 -17.25 -0.31
CA LEU A 42 5.04 -16.76 -1.48
C LEU A 42 6.26 -17.61 -1.84
N GLY A 43 6.80 -18.36 -0.88
CA GLY A 43 8.14 -18.95 -1.00
C GLY A 43 9.19 -17.83 -0.94
N GLN A 44 10.28 -17.96 -1.67
CA GLN A 44 11.25 -16.87 -1.80
C GLN A 44 10.69 -15.73 -2.67
N VAL A 45 10.69 -14.50 -2.15
CA VAL A 45 10.36 -13.30 -2.92
C VAL A 45 11.62 -12.77 -3.64
N TYR A 46 11.54 -12.62 -4.96
CA TYR A 46 12.67 -12.17 -5.80
C TYR A 46 12.62 -10.67 -6.08
N SER A 47 11.42 -10.09 -6.17
CA SER A 47 11.25 -8.65 -6.32
C SER A 47 9.90 -8.22 -5.75
N GLN A 48 9.84 -6.94 -5.39
CA GLN A 48 8.68 -6.29 -4.81
C GLN A 48 8.60 -4.85 -5.33
N HIS A 49 7.42 -4.44 -5.78
CA HIS A 49 7.19 -3.13 -6.38
C HIS A 49 5.97 -2.46 -5.76
N LEU A 50 6.14 -1.26 -5.22
CA LEU A 50 5.04 -0.45 -4.71
C LEU A 50 4.59 0.55 -5.77
N LEU A 51 3.30 0.51 -6.09
CA LEU A 51 2.67 1.44 -6.99
C LEU A 51 1.56 2.17 -6.24
N SER A 52 1.66 3.49 -6.17
CA SER A 52 0.63 4.36 -5.62
C SER A 52 -0.19 4.99 -6.74
N THR A 53 -1.48 5.14 -6.49
CA THR A 53 -2.42 5.83 -7.37
C THR A 53 -3.11 6.93 -6.57
N VAL A 54 -3.10 8.14 -7.14
CA VAL A 54 -3.82 9.32 -6.65
C VAL A 54 -4.89 9.64 -7.69
N VAL A 55 -6.15 9.67 -7.28
CA VAL A 55 -7.27 10.10 -8.12
C VAL A 55 -7.97 11.26 -7.43
N ILE A 56 -8.15 12.36 -8.16
CA ILE A 56 -8.99 13.49 -7.74
C ILE A 56 -10.20 13.49 -8.66
N THR A 57 -11.38 13.49 -8.07
CA THR A 57 -12.65 13.62 -8.78
C THR A 57 -13.37 14.87 -8.28
N GLY A 58 -14.17 15.51 -9.13
CA GLY A 58 -15.04 16.63 -8.80
C GLY A 58 -16.22 16.65 -9.76
N ASP A 59 -17.41 16.99 -9.27
CA ASP A 59 -18.68 16.96 -10.03
C ASP A 59 -18.96 15.64 -10.78
N GLY A 60 -18.49 14.52 -10.25
CA GLY A 60 -18.64 13.20 -10.88
C GLY A 60 -17.65 12.91 -12.02
N GLU A 61 -16.74 13.83 -12.32
CA GLU A 61 -15.68 13.67 -13.31
C GLU A 61 -14.32 13.43 -12.65
N THR A 62 -13.40 12.80 -13.39
CA THR A 62 -12.02 12.62 -12.95
C THR A 62 -11.18 13.81 -13.37
N LEU A 63 -10.74 14.61 -12.39
CA LEU A 63 -9.92 15.80 -12.59
C LEU A 63 -8.44 15.44 -12.73
N LEU A 64 -7.97 14.47 -11.96
CA LEU A 64 -6.58 14.02 -11.95
C LEU A 64 -6.49 12.52 -11.71
N THR A 65 -5.64 11.83 -12.45
CA THR A 65 -5.21 10.46 -12.13
C THR A 65 -3.70 10.35 -12.31
N VAL A 66 -2.99 10.00 -11.23
CA VAL A 66 -1.55 9.78 -11.23
C VAL A 66 -1.28 8.39 -10.69
N THR A 67 -0.62 7.55 -11.49
CA THR A 67 -0.15 6.23 -11.05
C THR A 67 1.35 6.15 -11.22
N ALA A 68 2.07 5.95 -10.12
CA ALA A 68 3.53 6.01 -10.09
C ALA A 68 4.12 5.10 -9.00
N PRO A 69 5.42 4.76 -9.08
CA PRO A 69 6.12 4.21 -7.93
C PRO A 69 5.89 5.06 -6.68
N THR A 70 5.63 4.44 -5.53
CA THR A 70 5.35 5.16 -4.27
C THR A 70 6.48 6.12 -3.89
N SER A 71 7.72 5.83 -4.29
CA SER A 71 8.86 6.74 -4.09
C SER A 71 8.75 8.07 -4.84
N SER A 72 8.14 8.06 -6.04
CA SER A 72 8.05 9.22 -6.95
C SER A 72 6.66 9.84 -7.06
N ILE A 73 5.62 9.26 -6.42
CA ILE A 73 4.23 9.72 -6.54
C ILE A 73 4.04 11.21 -6.20
N VAL A 74 4.66 11.68 -5.11
CA VAL A 74 4.57 13.10 -4.68
C VAL A 74 5.13 14.01 -5.76
N LYS A 75 6.31 13.68 -6.30
CA LYS A 75 6.94 14.45 -7.38
C LYS A 75 6.05 14.52 -8.62
N GLN A 76 5.39 13.41 -8.99
CA GLN A 76 4.51 13.38 -10.16
C GLN A 76 3.23 14.21 -9.95
N VAL A 77 2.60 14.10 -8.78
CA VAL A 77 1.44 14.93 -8.44
C VAL A 77 1.81 16.41 -8.44
N THR A 78 2.93 16.79 -7.80
CA THR A 78 3.41 18.17 -7.80
C THR A 78 3.67 18.69 -9.21
N ALA A 79 4.28 17.88 -10.08
CA ALA A 79 4.55 18.29 -11.46
C ALA A 79 3.26 18.58 -12.23
N ILE A 80 2.26 17.70 -12.15
CA ILE A 80 0.99 17.89 -12.87
C ILE A 80 0.23 19.11 -12.34
N LEU A 81 0.10 19.26 -11.02
CA LEU A 81 -0.56 20.43 -10.43
C LEU A 81 0.18 21.73 -10.77
N SER A 82 1.52 21.69 -10.86
CA SER A 82 2.34 22.84 -11.29
C SER A 82 2.10 23.18 -12.76
N ASP A 83 1.99 22.17 -13.62
CA ASP A 83 1.72 22.36 -15.04
C ASP A 83 0.33 22.96 -15.27
N GLU A 84 -0.69 22.56 -14.50
CA GLU A 84 -2.01 23.19 -14.53
C GLU A 84 -1.96 24.67 -14.12
N VAL A 85 -1.29 24.98 -13.00
CA VAL A 85 -1.10 26.38 -12.57
C VAL A 85 -0.35 27.19 -13.64
N ASN A 86 0.70 26.63 -14.24
CA ASN A 86 1.47 27.28 -15.29
C ASN A 86 0.64 27.52 -16.55
N LYS A 87 -0.21 26.56 -16.93
CA LYS A 87 -1.11 26.67 -18.08
C LYS A 87 -2.08 27.84 -17.88
N VAL A 88 -2.79 27.87 -16.77
CA VAL A 88 -3.74 28.97 -16.49
C VAL A 88 -3.00 30.30 -16.40
N ASN A 89 -1.83 30.32 -15.77
CA ASN A 89 -1.00 31.51 -15.71
C ASN A 89 -0.57 32.00 -17.10
N ASN A 90 -0.27 31.12 -18.05
CA ASN A 90 0.10 31.53 -19.41
C ASN A 90 -1.09 32.09 -20.19
N GLU A 91 -2.31 31.64 -19.89
CA GLU A 91 -3.55 32.14 -20.50
C GLU A 91 -3.96 33.53 -19.95
N LEU A 92 -3.54 33.86 -18.72
CA LEU A 92 -3.77 35.17 -18.11
C LEU A 92 -2.83 36.24 -18.68
N SER A 93 -3.36 37.12 -19.54
CA SER A 93 -2.62 38.23 -20.15
C SER A 93 -2.29 39.38 -19.18
N VAL A 94 -3.11 39.57 -18.14
CA VAL A 94 -2.96 40.61 -17.10
C VAL A 94 -3.47 40.06 -15.76
N GLY A 95 -2.80 40.40 -14.65
CA GLY A 95 -3.22 40.02 -13.29
C GLY A 95 -2.14 39.28 -12.49
N THR A 96 -2.42 39.04 -11.21
CA THR A 96 -1.55 38.27 -10.32
C THR A 96 -1.53 36.81 -10.75
N LYS A 97 -0.33 36.28 -11.00
CA LYS A 97 -0.14 34.86 -11.34
C LYS A 97 -0.43 33.99 -10.12
N MET A 98 -1.16 32.89 -10.33
CA MET A 98 -1.45 31.89 -9.31
C MET A 98 -0.18 31.12 -8.93
N GLN A 99 -0.15 30.61 -7.70
CA GLN A 99 0.88 29.74 -7.17
C GLN A 99 0.23 28.46 -6.64
N LEU A 100 1.00 27.38 -6.45
CA LEU A 100 0.46 26.16 -5.83
C LEU A 100 -0.12 26.39 -4.42
N SER A 101 0.42 27.38 -3.68
CA SER A 101 -0.04 27.79 -2.35
C SER A 101 -1.27 28.69 -2.37
N THR A 102 -1.85 28.97 -3.55
CA THR A 102 -3.07 29.78 -3.68
C THR A 102 -4.06 29.20 -4.66
N ALA A 103 -3.65 28.24 -5.50
CA ALA A 103 -4.52 27.51 -6.40
C ALA A 103 -5.31 26.44 -5.63
N TYR A 104 -6.61 26.34 -5.90
CA TYR A 104 -7.53 25.39 -5.31
C TYR A 104 -8.56 24.96 -6.37
N PHE A 105 -9.33 23.91 -6.08
CA PHE A 105 -10.45 23.49 -6.93
C PHE A 105 -11.71 24.28 -6.56
N ASP A 106 -12.38 24.87 -7.55
CA ASP A 106 -13.62 25.64 -7.38
C ASP A 106 -14.88 24.76 -7.31
N THR A 107 -14.69 23.46 -7.06
CA THR A 107 -15.75 22.46 -6.92
C THR A 107 -15.45 21.54 -5.73
N ASP A 108 -16.48 20.82 -5.27
CA ASP A 108 -16.31 19.75 -4.29
C ASP A 108 -15.43 18.66 -4.90
N ILE A 109 -14.47 18.16 -4.13
CA ILE A 109 -13.54 17.13 -4.60
C ILE A 109 -13.53 15.91 -3.70
N THR A 110 -13.28 14.77 -4.31
CA THR A 110 -12.91 13.53 -3.61
C THR A 110 -11.50 13.11 -4.02
N LEU A 111 -10.63 12.99 -3.02
CA LEU A 111 -9.27 12.49 -3.14
C LEU A 111 -9.23 11.01 -2.76
N HIS A 112 -8.94 10.15 -3.72
CA HIS A 112 -8.67 8.73 -3.50
C HIS A 112 -7.18 8.44 -3.62
N LEU A 113 -6.60 7.92 -2.54
CA LEU A 113 -5.21 7.50 -2.45
C LEU A 113 -5.19 5.99 -2.26
N SER A 114 -4.47 5.28 -3.11
CA SER A 114 -4.33 3.83 -2.98
C SER A 114 -2.92 3.38 -3.27
N THR A 115 -2.50 2.28 -2.66
CA THR A 115 -1.22 1.67 -2.95
C THR A 115 -1.38 0.17 -3.02
N LYS A 116 -0.76 -0.42 -4.05
CA LYS A 116 -0.59 -1.86 -4.17
C LYS A 116 0.88 -2.21 -4.15
N VAL A 117 1.20 -3.33 -3.51
CA VAL A 117 2.49 -4.00 -3.67
C VAL A 117 2.31 -5.14 -4.66
N THR A 118 3.29 -5.34 -5.54
CA THR A 118 3.35 -6.52 -6.41
C THR A 118 4.62 -7.30 -6.10
N TYR A 119 4.47 -8.59 -5.78
CA TYR A 119 5.57 -9.50 -5.53
C TYR A 119 5.76 -10.44 -6.71
N ASN A 120 7.01 -10.68 -7.10
CA ASN A 120 7.38 -11.82 -7.93
C ASN A 120 8.11 -12.82 -7.02
N ALA A 121 7.58 -14.03 -6.91
CA ALA A 121 8.01 -15.00 -5.90
C ALA A 121 8.02 -16.43 -6.46
N GLN A 122 8.65 -17.35 -5.72
CA GLN A 122 8.86 -18.74 -6.14
C GLN A 122 7.56 -19.44 -6.57
N HIS A 123 6.44 -19.15 -5.91
CA HIS A 123 5.16 -19.81 -6.19
C HIS A 123 4.23 -18.96 -7.09
N TYR A 124 4.57 -17.69 -7.33
CA TYR A 124 3.73 -16.75 -8.06
C TYR A 124 4.58 -15.88 -8.98
N ALA A 125 4.33 -15.98 -10.29
CA ALA A 125 5.02 -15.14 -11.28
C ALA A 125 4.82 -13.64 -11.01
N ALA A 126 3.61 -13.25 -10.58
CA ALA A 126 3.29 -11.93 -10.05
C ALA A 126 2.04 -12.01 -9.16
N ILE A 127 2.07 -11.41 -7.97
CA ILE A 127 0.91 -11.25 -7.11
C ILE A 127 0.81 -9.83 -6.57
N SER A 128 -0.32 -9.18 -6.81
CA SER A 128 -0.60 -7.83 -6.31
C SER A 128 -1.52 -7.86 -5.10
N VAL A 129 -1.15 -7.09 -4.07
CA VAL A 129 -1.92 -6.94 -2.84
C VAL A 129 -2.15 -5.47 -2.55
N PRO A 130 -3.40 -5.07 -2.28
CA PRO A 130 -3.68 -3.72 -1.79
C PRO A 130 -3.07 -3.56 -0.40
N LEU A 131 -2.26 -2.51 -0.20
CA LEU A 131 -1.66 -2.19 1.09
C LEU A 131 -2.53 -1.23 1.89
N ASP A 132 -3.00 -0.18 1.24
CA ASP A 132 -3.80 0.86 1.87
C ASP A 132 -4.67 1.54 0.81
N ILE A 133 -5.83 2.03 1.25
CA ILE A 133 -6.78 2.80 0.46
C ILE A 133 -7.39 3.84 1.39
N VAL A 134 -7.27 5.11 1.03
CA VAL A 134 -7.83 6.24 1.75
C VAL A 134 -8.68 7.06 0.79
N THR A 135 -9.86 7.46 1.24
CA THR A 135 -10.75 8.38 0.53
C THR A 135 -11.04 9.55 1.44
N VAL A 136 -10.86 10.77 0.95
CA VAL A 136 -11.16 12.00 1.67
C VAL A 136 -12.01 12.89 0.78
N ASN A 137 -13.09 13.42 1.34
CA ASN A 137 -13.99 14.33 0.66
C ASN A 137 -13.75 15.74 1.19
N TYR A 138 -13.72 16.71 0.28
CA TYR A 138 -13.59 18.13 0.58
C TYR A 138 -14.70 18.89 -0.13
N SER A 139 -15.26 19.88 0.56
CA SER A 139 -16.16 20.84 -0.07
C SER A 139 -15.34 21.97 -0.70
N VAL A 140 -15.89 22.61 -1.74
CA VAL A 140 -15.35 23.86 -2.30
C VAL A 140 -15.13 24.92 -1.22
N ASN A 141 -15.96 24.96 -0.19
CA ASN A 141 -15.84 25.91 0.93
C ASN A 141 -14.63 25.66 1.83
N ASP A 142 -13.98 24.49 1.72
CA ASP A 142 -12.76 24.19 2.45
C ASP A 142 -11.53 24.88 1.83
N GLU A 143 -11.66 25.45 0.62
CA GLU A 143 -10.59 26.13 -0.14
C GLU A 143 -9.26 25.35 -0.15
N LEU A 144 -9.34 24.01 -0.26
CA LEU A 144 -8.17 23.14 -0.17
C LEU A 144 -7.16 23.47 -1.27
N GLN A 145 -5.98 23.96 -0.88
CA GLN A 145 -4.98 24.41 -1.84
C GLN A 145 -4.23 23.22 -2.43
N PHE A 146 -3.67 23.39 -3.62
CA PHE A 146 -2.88 22.35 -4.29
C PHE A 146 -1.68 21.93 -3.44
N ASN A 147 -1.09 22.85 -2.67
CA ASN A 147 -0.02 22.52 -1.73
C ASN A 147 -0.48 21.60 -0.59
N ASP A 148 -1.70 21.77 -0.09
CA ASP A 148 -2.28 20.90 0.94
C ASP A 148 -2.49 19.48 0.39
N ILE A 149 -2.96 19.37 -0.86
CA ILE A 149 -3.09 18.08 -1.57
C ILE A 149 -1.73 17.40 -1.69
N ILE A 150 -0.68 18.13 -2.08
CA ILE A 150 0.69 17.60 -2.17
C ILE A 150 1.16 17.10 -0.79
N GLU A 151 0.90 17.87 0.28
CA GLU A 151 1.26 17.46 1.63
C GLU A 151 0.49 16.20 2.08
N LEU A 152 -0.80 16.09 1.77
CA LEU A 152 -1.60 14.91 2.05
C LEU A 152 -1.07 13.67 1.34
N VAL A 153 -0.72 13.79 0.04
CA VAL A 153 -0.08 12.71 -0.72
C VAL A 153 1.26 12.31 -0.09
N GLN A 154 2.05 13.28 0.39
CA GLN A 154 3.32 13.03 1.07
C GLN A 154 3.15 12.32 2.42
N ARG A 155 2.15 12.71 3.23
CA ARG A 155 1.81 12.05 4.49
C ARG A 155 1.33 10.62 4.24
N TYR A 156 0.44 10.42 3.26
CA TYR A 156 -0.02 9.10 2.84
C TYR A 156 1.15 8.22 2.39
N LYS A 157 1.99 8.71 1.47
CA LYS A 157 3.21 8.02 1.02
C LYS A 157 4.06 7.55 2.19
N ASN A 158 4.33 8.42 3.16
CA ASN A 158 5.18 8.09 4.32
C ASN A 158 4.55 6.99 5.18
N LYS A 159 3.26 7.10 5.48
CA LYS A 159 2.53 6.09 6.26
C LYS A 159 2.50 4.73 5.55
N THR A 160 2.24 4.71 4.25
CA THR A 160 2.21 3.47 3.46
C THR A 160 3.60 2.85 3.36
N GLN A 161 4.65 3.66 3.16
CA GLN A 161 6.03 3.16 3.13
C GLN A 161 6.45 2.56 4.48
N GLN A 162 6.06 3.19 5.60
CA GLN A 162 6.30 2.65 6.93
C GLN A 162 5.58 1.31 7.14
N THR A 163 4.30 1.24 6.76
CA THR A 163 3.50 0.01 6.83
C THR A 163 4.14 -1.10 6.00
N PHE A 164 4.59 -0.77 4.79
CA PHE A 164 5.27 -1.70 3.92
C PHE A 164 6.56 -2.22 4.56
N ASN A 165 7.44 -1.32 5.00
CA ASN A 165 8.72 -1.68 5.61
C ASN A 165 8.56 -2.55 6.86
N HIS A 166 7.47 -2.36 7.63
CA HIS A 166 7.23 -3.09 8.86
C HIS A 166 6.66 -4.50 8.65
N SER A 167 5.71 -4.66 7.71
CA SER A 167 4.88 -5.87 7.65
C SER A 167 4.81 -6.56 6.29
N TYR A 168 5.30 -5.90 5.23
CA TYR A 168 5.13 -6.37 3.84
C TYR A 168 6.43 -6.35 3.03
N ASN A 169 7.53 -5.93 3.64
CA ASN A 169 8.86 -5.98 3.05
C ASN A 169 9.49 -7.34 3.35
N PHE A 170 9.61 -8.15 2.30
CA PHE A 170 10.17 -9.50 2.36
C PHE A 170 11.62 -9.58 1.87
N ILE A 171 12.09 -8.54 1.19
CA ILE A 171 13.48 -8.41 0.74
C ILE A 171 14.18 -7.38 1.64
N LYS A 172 14.93 -7.88 2.63
CA LYS A 172 15.68 -7.06 3.58
C LYS A 172 17.09 -6.74 3.11
#